data_AF-A0A8V5GDL1-F1
#
_entry.id   AF-A0A8V5GDL1-F1
#
_cell.length_a   1.000
_cell.length_b   1.000
_cell.length_c   1.000
_cell.angle_alpha   90.00
_cell.angle_beta   90.00
_cell.angle_gamma   90.00
#
_symmetry.space_group_name_H-M   'P 1'
#
loop_
_entity.id
_entity.type
_entity.pdbx_description
1 polymer ?
#
loop_
_entity_poly.entity_id
_entity_poly.type
_entity_poly.pdbx_seq_one_letter_code
_entity_poly.pdbx_strand_id
1 'polypeptide(L)' 'MAKSKNHTTHNQSRKWHRNGIKKPRSHRYESLKGVSISVDIPMLLLY' A
#
# COMPACT_ATOMS: atom_id res chain seq x y z
N MET A 1 28.50 -33.39 -2.30
CA MET A 1 27.81 -32.15 -1.85
C MET A 1 26.37 -32.50 -1.55
N ALA A 2 25.93 -32.35 -0.30
CA ALA A 2 24.51 -32.54 0.02
C ALA A 2 23.72 -31.35 -0.55
N LYS A 3 22.69 -31.63 -1.34
CA LYS A 3 21.84 -30.58 -1.93
C LYS A 3 20.96 -29.98 -0.84
N SER A 4 20.89 -28.65 -0.77
CA SER A 4 19.99 -27.91 0.10
C SER A 4 18.74 -27.44 -0.66
N LYS A 5 17.74 -26.97 0.08
CA LYS A 5 16.51 -26.42 -0.51
C LYS A 5 16.80 -25.07 -1.16
N ASN A 6 16.50 -24.93 -2.45
CA ASN A 6 16.82 -23.72 -3.22
C ASN A 6 15.83 -22.55 -3.00
N HIS A 7 14.61 -22.80 -2.52
CA HIS A 7 13.58 -21.77 -2.31
C HIS A 7 12.53 -22.18 -1.27
N THR A 8 12.03 -21.24 -0.46
CA THR A 8 10.90 -21.51 0.45
C THR A 8 10.09 -20.26 0.85
N THR A 9 8.77 -20.42 0.92
CA THR A 9 7.80 -19.41 1.41
C THR A 9 7.33 -19.68 2.85
N HIS A 10 7.86 -20.73 3.51
CA HIS A 10 7.29 -21.33 4.74
C HIS A 10 7.04 -20.35 5.90
N ASN A 11 7.84 -19.29 6.04
CA ASN A 11 7.70 -18.32 7.12
C ASN A 11 7.27 -16.92 6.65
N GLN A 12 6.98 -16.73 5.37
CA GLN A 12 6.66 -15.40 4.84
C GLN A 12 5.34 -14.89 5.40
N SER A 13 4.28 -15.70 5.33
CA SER A 13 2.97 -15.35 5.89
C SER A 13 3.05 -15.05 7.39
N ARG A 14 3.74 -15.90 8.17
CA ARG A 14 3.91 -15.68 9.61
C ARG A 14 4.58 -14.32 9.89
N LYS A 15 5.65 -13.98 9.16
CA LYS A 15 6.34 -12.67 9.31
C LYS A 15 5.43 -11.49 8.95
N TRP A 16 4.69 -11.56 7.84
CA TRP A 16 3.78 -10.48 7.43
C TRP A 16 2.71 -10.21 8.49
N HIS A 17 2.23 -11.24 9.16
CA HIS A 17 1.20 -11.12 10.20
C HIS A 17 1.74 -10.74 11.58
N ARG A 18 3.06 -10.83 11.86
CA ARG A 18 3.63 -10.45 13.18
C ARG A 18 3.31 -8.99 13.56
N ASN A 19 3.40 -8.09 12.58
CA ASN A 19 3.09 -6.66 12.78
C ASN A 19 1.68 -6.29 12.29
N GLY A 20 0.95 -7.28 11.77
CA GLY A 20 -0.31 -7.11 11.07
C GLY A 20 -0.17 -6.44 9.70
N ILE A 21 -0.93 -6.93 8.73
CA ILE A 21 -1.08 -6.28 7.43
C ILE A 21 -2.02 -5.09 7.62
N LYS A 22 -1.49 -3.87 7.57
CA LYS A 22 -2.26 -2.65 7.81
C LYS A 22 -3.10 -2.30 6.58
N LYS A 23 -4.38 -1.99 6.81
CA LYS A 23 -5.23 -1.40 5.77
C LYS A 23 -4.81 0.07 5.53
N PRO A 24 -4.94 0.59 4.29
CA PRO A 24 -4.76 2.02 4.04
C PRO A 24 -5.76 2.81 4.88
N ARG A 25 -5.36 4.01 5.33
CA ARG A 25 -6.25 4.90 6.08
C ARG A 25 -7.26 5.51 5.12
N SER A 26 -8.54 5.47 5.49
CA SER A 26 -9.56 6.24 4.80
C SER A 26 -9.43 7.72 5.19
N HIS A 27 -9.40 8.60 4.18
CA HIS A 27 -9.45 10.04 4.35
C HIS A 27 -10.75 10.54 3.72
N ARG A 28 -11.28 11.69 4.19
CA ARG A 28 -12.47 12.32 3.59
C ARG A 28 -12.23 12.71 2.12
N TYR A 29 -10.99 12.98 1.77
CA TYR A 29 -10.55 13.36 0.42
C TYR A 29 -9.33 12.55 0.01
N GLU A 30 -9.26 12.18 -1.27
CA GLU A 30 -8.13 11.47 -1.87
C GLU A 30 -6.90 12.37 -2.02
N SER A 31 -5.72 11.77 -2.20
CA SER A 31 -4.48 12.52 -2.43
C SER A 31 -4.47 13.17 -3.81
N LEU A 32 -4.02 14.43 -3.92
CA LEU A 32 -3.86 15.14 -5.20
C LEU A 32 -2.62 14.71 -6.01
N LYS A 33 -1.93 13.63 -5.61
CA LYS A 33 -0.71 13.17 -6.27
C LYS A 33 -1.05 12.62 -7.67
N GLY A 34 -0.59 13.29 -8.71
CA GLY A 34 -0.84 12.90 -10.12
C GLY A 34 -2.09 13.52 -10.74
N VAL A 35 -2.79 14.41 -10.01
CA VAL A 35 -3.92 15.18 -10.55
C VAL A 35 -3.38 16.31 -11.42
N SER A 36 -3.81 16.35 -12.69
CA SER A 36 -3.56 17.50 -13.55
C SER A 36 -4.41 18.68 -13.08
N ILE A 37 -3.79 19.86 -12.99
CA ILE A 37 -4.38 21.07 -12.39
C ILE A 37 -5.71 21.47 -13.08
N SER A 38 -5.91 21.01 -14.32
CA SER A 38 -6.95 21.48 -15.23
C SER A 38 -8.32 20.80 -15.07
N VAL A 39 -8.46 19.63 -14.44
CA VAL A 39 -9.71 18.84 -14.58
C VAL A 39 -10.27 18.20 -13.30
N ASP A 40 -9.51 18.02 -12.21
CA ASP A 40 -9.99 17.18 -11.10
C ASP A 40 -9.81 17.79 -9.70
N ILE A 41 -10.02 19.11 -9.54
CA ILE A 41 -10.01 19.74 -8.21
C ILE A 41 -11.45 20.03 -7.73
N PRO A 42 -12.16 19.08 -7.12
CA PRO A 42 -13.51 19.31 -6.60
C PRO A 42 -13.54 20.05 -5.24
N MET A 43 -12.39 20.40 -4.64
CA MET A 43 -12.33 20.88 -3.24
C MET A 43 -11.58 22.19 -2.99
N LEU A 44 -10.83 22.76 -3.94
CA LEU A 44 -10.14 24.05 -3.76
C LEU A 44 -10.95 25.26 -4.27
N LEU A 45 -12.20 25.07 -4.71
CA LEU A 45 -13.08 26.15 -5.20
C LEU A 45 -14.22 26.51 -4.25
N LEU A 46 -14.22 25.99 -3.01
CA LEU A 46 -15.26 26.25 -2.00
C LEU A 46 -14.76 27.08 -0.80
N TYR A 47 -13.75 27.92 -1.05
CA TYR A 47 -13.52 29.17 -0.31
C TYR A 47 -13.42 30.30 -1.33
#